data_AF-A0A5C7TL23-F1
#
_entry.id   AF-A0A5C7TL23-F1
#
_cell.length_a   1.000
_cell.length_b   1.000
_cell.length_c   1.000
_cell.angle_alpha   90.00
_cell.angle_beta   90.00
_cell.angle_gamma   90.00
#
_symmetry.space_group_name_H-M   'P 1'
#
loop_
_entity.id
_entity.type
_entity.pdbx_description
1 polymer ?
#
loop_
_entity_poly.entity_id
_entity_poly.type
_entity_poly.pdbx_seq_one_letter_code
_entity_poly.pdbx_strand_id
1 'polypeptide(L)' 'MAYSNKVIDHYENPRNVGAFAKDDPTVATGMVGAPACGDVMKLQIKVNDQGFIEDAKFKTYGCGSAIASSS' A
#
# COMPACT_ATOMS: atom_id res chain seq x y z
N MET A 1 -6.27 25.14 3.33
CA MET A 1 -5.32 24.17 2.75
C MET A 1 -6.12 23.06 2.10
N ALA A 2 -5.72 22.57 0.93
CA ALA A 2 -6.52 21.64 0.12
C ALA A 2 -6.57 20.20 0.65
N TYR A 3 -5.75 19.86 1.66
CA TYR A 3 -5.69 18.52 2.26
C TYR A 3 -5.96 18.60 3.77
N SER A 4 -6.58 17.53 4.29
CA SER A 4 -6.80 17.39 5.73
C SER A 4 -5.50 17.02 6.45
N ASN A 5 -5.40 17.35 7.73
CA ASN A 5 -4.22 17.00 8.55
C ASN A 5 -3.95 15.49 8.56
N LYS A 6 -5.00 14.65 8.43
CA LYS A 6 -4.85 13.19 8.34
C LYS A 6 -4.18 12.76 7.04
N VAL A 7 -4.52 13.39 5.91
CA VAL A 7 -3.92 13.09 4.61
C VAL A 7 -2.44 13.48 4.61
N ILE A 8 -2.11 14.62 5.22
CA ILE A 8 -0.72 15.10 5.33
C ILE A 8 0.11 14.14 6.20
N ASP A 9 -0.42 13.70 7.36
CA ASP A 9 0.29 12.76 8.24
C ASP A 9 0.65 11.44 7.53
N HIS A 10 -0.31 10.84 6.85
CA HIS A 10 -0.09 9.58 6.12
C HIS A 10 0.79 9.76 4.87
N TYR A 11 0.90 10.97 4.33
CA TYR A 11 1.80 11.27 3.21
C TYR A 11 3.25 11.50 3.68
N GLU A 12 3.45 12.24 4.77
CA GLU A 12 4.78 12.55 5.31
C GLU A 12 5.36 11.37 6.12
N ASN A 13 4.51 10.62 6.82
CA ASN A 13 4.87 9.47 7.65
C ASN A 13 4.09 8.21 7.23
N PRO A 14 4.26 7.71 5.99
CA PRO A 14 3.52 6.56 5.51
C PRO A 14 3.93 5.30 6.28
N ARG A 15 2.93 4.56 6.76
CA ARG A 15 3.08 3.34 7.57
C ARG A 15 3.05 2.14 6.65
N ASN A 16 3.86 1.12 6.93
CA ASN A 16 3.88 -0.12 6.14
C ASN A 16 4.35 0.01 4.69
N VAL A 17 5.14 1.06 4.39
CA VAL A 17 5.80 1.16 3.09
C VAL A 17 6.82 0.05 2.94
N GLY A 18 6.73 -0.72 1.86
CA GLY A 18 7.70 -1.77 1.60
C GLY A 18 7.20 -2.81 0.61
N ALA A 19 7.91 -3.92 0.55
CA ALA A 19 7.48 -5.09 -0.19
C ALA A 19 7.89 -6.34 0.59
N PHE A 20 7.13 -7.41 0.43
CA PHE A 20 7.56 -8.74 0.84
C PHE A 20 8.31 -9.42 -0.30
N ALA A 21 8.97 -10.53 0.02
CA ALA A 21 9.59 -11.41 -0.96
C ALA A 21 8.51 -11.94 -1.94
N LYS A 22 8.87 -12.08 -3.21
CA LYS A 22 7.90 -12.47 -4.27
C LYS A 22 7.55 -13.96 -4.24
N ASP A 23 8.43 -14.74 -3.63
CA ASP A 23 8.46 -16.19 -3.54
C ASP A 23 7.95 -16.70 -2.19
N ASP A 24 7.53 -15.81 -1.28
CA ASP A 24 6.90 -16.21 -0.03
C ASP A 24 5.47 -16.73 -0.30
N PRO A 25 5.19 -18.02 -0.06
CA PRO A 25 3.87 -18.61 -0.34
C PRO A 25 2.78 -18.09 0.60
N THR A 26 3.16 -17.47 1.73
CA THR A 26 2.23 -16.87 2.69
C THR A 26 1.81 -15.45 2.29
N VAL A 27 2.36 -14.92 1.20
CA VAL A 27 2.13 -13.54 0.75
C VAL A 27 1.25 -13.50 -0.49
N ALA A 28 0.07 -12.90 -0.36
CA ALA A 28 -0.76 -12.53 -1.49
C ALA A 28 -0.40 -11.13 -1.98
N THR A 29 -0.25 -10.97 -3.30
CA THR A 29 0.11 -9.69 -3.93
C THR A 29 -0.95 -9.27 -4.93
N GLY A 30 -1.55 -8.10 -4.71
CA GLY A 30 -2.40 -7.41 -5.67
C GLY A 30 -1.67 -6.19 -6.25
N MET A 31 -1.63 -6.08 -7.57
CA MET A 31 -1.15 -4.87 -8.24
C MET A 31 -2.24 -4.40 -9.20
N VAL A 32 -2.68 -3.15 -9.02
CA VAL A 32 -3.74 -2.54 -9.80
C VAL A 32 -3.37 -1.11 -10.13
N GLY A 33 -3.76 -0.65 -11.31
CA GLY A 33 -3.50 0.73 -11.73
C GLY A 33 -3.42 0.87 -13.24
N ALA A 34 -3.50 2.11 -13.68
CA ALA A 34 -3.35 2.48 -15.08
C ALA A 34 -2.15 3.41 -15.19
N PRO A 35 -1.02 2.98 -15.79
CA PRO A 35 0.15 3.83 -15.98
C PRO A 35 -0.19 5.15 -16.70
N ALA A 36 -1.20 5.12 -17.58
CA ALA A 36 -1.70 6.30 -18.30
C ALA A 36 -2.35 7.36 -17.39
N CYS A 37 -2.90 6.96 -16.23
CA CYS A 37 -3.51 7.86 -15.26
C CYS A 37 -2.52 8.31 -14.17
N GLY A 38 -1.30 7.76 -14.16
CA GLY A 38 -0.27 8.08 -13.16
C GLY A 38 -0.50 7.46 -11.79
N ASP A 39 -1.55 6.63 -11.62
CA ASP A 39 -1.87 5.95 -10.36
C ASP A 39 -1.67 4.44 -10.52
N VAL A 40 -0.68 3.90 -9.79
CA VAL A 40 -0.39 2.47 -9.68
C VAL A 40 -0.19 2.11 -8.21
N MET A 41 -0.98 1.15 -7.74
CA MET A 41 -0.92 0.64 -6.38
C MET A 41 -0.53 -0.84 -6.38
N LYS A 42 0.45 -1.18 -5.55
CA LYS A 42 0.78 -2.55 -5.18
C LYS A 42 0.52 -2.72 -3.69
N LEU A 43 -0.34 -3.69 -3.35
CA LEU A 43 -0.63 -4.06 -1.97
C LEU A 43 -0.32 -5.54 -1.79
N GLN A 44 0.40 -5.84 -0.72
CA GLN A 44 0.79 -7.20 -0.36
C GLN A 44 0.32 -7.47 1.06
N ILE A 45 -0.29 -8.63 1.29
CA ILE A 45 -0.69 -9.08 2.62
C ILE A 45 -0.02 -10.41 2.91
N LYS A 46 0.43 -10.58 4.14
CA LYS A 46 0.93 -11.85 4.66
C LYS A 46 -0.16 -12.49 5.50
N VAL A 47 -0.50 -13.73 5.19
CA VAL A 47 -1.58 -14.48 5.84
C VAL A 47 -0.99 -15.72 6.50
N ASN A 48 -1.34 -15.97 7.76
CA ASN A 48 -0.90 -17.16 8.47
C ASN A 48 -1.78 -18.38 8.15
N ASP A 49 -1.36 -19.55 8.64
CA ASP A 49 -2.05 -20.83 8.41
C ASP A 49 -3.49 -20.86 8.96
N GLN A 50 -3.83 -19.95 9.88
CA GLN A 50 -5.16 -19.80 10.45
C GLN A 50 -6.06 -18.86 9.62
N GLY A 51 -5.52 -18.24 8.57
CA GLY A 51 -6.23 -17.29 7.70
C GLY A 51 -6.24 -15.84 8.20
N PHE A 52 -5.47 -15.50 9.22
CA PHE A 52 -5.34 -14.12 9.71
C PHE A 52 -4.24 -13.35 8.98
N ILE A 53 -4.49 -12.06 8.72
CA ILE A 53 -3.49 -11.14 8.16
C ILE A 53 -2.52 -10.76 9.28
N GLU A 54 -1.25 -11.15 9.15
CA GLU A 54 -0.20 -10.83 10.12
C GLU A 54 0.46 -9.48 9.84
N ASP A 55 0.63 -9.16 8.56
CA ASP A 55 1.29 -7.94 8.12
C ASP A 55 0.79 -7.55 6.73
N ALA A 56 0.86 -6.26 6.41
CA ALA A 56 0.49 -5.72 5.12
C ALA A 56 1.54 -4.71 4.71
N LYS A 57 1.93 -4.70 3.43
CA LYS A 57 2.87 -3.72 2.86
C LYS A 57 2.32 -3.16 1.58
N PHE A 58 2.56 -1.88 1.35
CA PHE A 58 2.12 -1.23 0.12
C PHE A 58 3.25 -0.45 -0.56
N LYS A 59 3.07 -0.28 -1.88
CA LYS A 59 3.78 0.73 -2.69
C LYS A 59 2.77 1.36 -3.63
N THR A 60 2.60 2.66 -3.50
CA THR A 60 1.69 3.44 -4.36
C THR A 60 2.50 4.52 -5.06
N TYR A 61 2.35 4.59 -6.37
CA TYR A 61 2.76 5.71 -7.20
C TYR A 61 1.49 6.44 -7.61
N GLY A 62 1.36 7.72 -7.28
CA GLY A 62 0.14 8.46 -7.53
C GLY A 62 0.08 9.79 -6.79
N CYS A 63 -1.07 10.44 -6.81
CA CYS A 63 -1.27 11.69 -6.07
C CYS A 63 -1.12 11.49 -4.55
N GLY A 64 -0.80 12.56 -3.81
CA GLY A 64 -0.61 12.49 -2.35
C GLY A 64 -1.81 11.91 -1.58
N SER A 65 -3.03 12.12 -2.09
CA SER A 65 -4.24 11.49 -1.57
C SER A 65 -4.26 9.97 -1.73
N ALA A 66 -3.75 9.45 -2.85
CA ALA A 66 -3.68 8.00 -3.10
C ALA A 66 -2.66 7.33 -2.18
N ILE A 67 -1.51 7.99 -1.95
CA ILE A 67 -0.49 7.54 -0.99
C ILE A 67 -1.07 7.52 0.42
N ALA A 68 -1.71 8.61 0.85
CA ALA A 68 -2.32 8.71 2.16
C ALA A 68 -3.44 7.68 2.39
N SER A 69 -4.20 7.33 1.34
CA SER A 69 -5.25 6.32 1.42
C SER A 69 -4.71 4.88 1.48
N SER A 70 -3.48 4.66 1.02
CA SER A 70 -2.85 3.34 1.02
C SER A 70 -2.10 3.03 2.32
N SER A 71 -1.76 4.07 3.08
CA SER A 71 -1.04 4.02 4.36
C SER A 71 -1.97 3.85 5.56
#